data_AF-A0A972UYP6-F1
#
_entry.id   AF-A0A972UYP6-F1
#
_cell.length_a   1.000
_cell.length_b   1.000
_cell.length_c   1.000
_cell.angle_alpha   90.00
_cell.angle_beta   90.00
_cell.angle_gamma   90.00
#
_symmetry.space_group_name_H-M   'P 1'
#
loop_
_entity.id
_entity.type
_entity.pdbx_description
1 polymer ?
#
loop_
_entity_poly.entity_id
_entity_poly.type
_entity_poly.pdbx_seq_one_letter_code
_entity_poly.pdbx_strand_id
1 'polypeptide(L)'
;RANERLSDNYSIVQFRKIEGDDASCLNLNRISNPAVLGVDPENLQGRFSFVAKGDFKDGENPWTLLDEEPVDNVIPAIADQTVIQWGLGKKVGDTLFYQNETGDTIALQLIAGLAPSIFQGNIIISNKNFLKNYPSNSGSKIFLIDGEKENKQKISDELNLTFRDYGWEQVEAPQRLADFYSVTNTYLSIFLALGALALILGTLGLAIVLARSILDRKAEIALLTAIGFKNSKVQIILIWEYALLLLGGILIGFISAIIATLPSLLSVNTGVSINLMLIIVAIILLNGIAWIILITRMMLKKRELAISLKSE
;
A
#
# COMPACT_ATOMS: atom_id res chain seq x y z
N ARG A 1 21.96 -7.42 -35.09
CA ARG A 1 20.96 -8.22 -35.85
C ARG A 1 19.59 -8.32 -35.16
N ALA A 2 19.45 -8.05 -33.85
CA ALA A 2 18.13 -8.04 -33.19
C ALA A 2 17.31 -6.74 -33.43
N ASN A 3 17.95 -5.61 -33.73
CA ASN A 3 17.26 -4.33 -33.96
C ASN A 3 16.57 -4.21 -35.33
N GLU A 4 16.80 -5.11 -36.29
CA GLU A 4 16.21 -5.01 -37.65
C GLU A 4 14.79 -5.62 -37.74
N ARG A 5 14.23 -6.11 -36.63
CA ARG A 5 12.93 -6.81 -36.60
C ARG A 5 11.96 -6.35 -35.52
N LEU A 6 12.34 -5.40 -34.68
CA LEU A 6 11.49 -4.91 -33.59
C LEU A 6 10.74 -3.67 -34.08
N SER A 7 9.43 -3.62 -33.87
CA SER A 7 8.60 -2.48 -34.25
C SER A 7 8.95 -1.23 -33.43
N ASP A 8 8.92 -0.05 -34.08
CA ASP A 8 9.22 1.25 -33.44
C ASP A 8 8.18 1.70 -32.39
N ASN A 9 7.20 0.85 -32.09
CA ASN A 9 6.03 1.19 -31.26
C ASN A 9 6.27 1.04 -29.75
N TYR A 10 7.46 0.63 -29.33
CA TYR A 10 7.82 0.48 -27.92
C TYR A 10 9.31 0.73 -27.68
N SER A 11 9.64 1.13 -26.46
CA SER A 11 11.02 1.34 -26.02
C SER A 11 11.48 0.20 -25.11
N ILE A 12 12.77 -0.11 -25.17
CA ILE A 12 13.39 -1.18 -24.40
C ILE A 12 14.52 -0.60 -23.56
N VAL A 13 14.46 -0.81 -22.24
CA VAL A 13 15.57 -0.53 -21.33
C VAL A 13 16.19 -1.85 -20.90
N GLN A 14 17.49 -1.99 -21.10
CA GLN A 14 18.22 -3.22 -20.81
C GLN A 14 18.98 -3.10 -19.50
N PHE A 15 18.98 -4.19 -18.74
CA PHE A 15 19.70 -4.31 -17.48
C PHE A 15 20.62 -5.51 -17.54
N ARG A 16 21.88 -5.27 -17.20
CA ARG A 16 22.83 -6.33 -16.86
C ARG A 16 22.60 -6.73 -15.41
N LYS A 17 22.89 -7.98 -15.07
CA LYS A 17 22.66 -8.51 -13.73
C LYS A 17 23.76 -9.46 -13.31
N ILE A 18 24.36 -9.17 -12.16
CA ILE A 18 25.10 -10.17 -11.39
C ILE A 18 24.16 -10.75 -10.33
N GLU A 19 24.24 -12.07 -10.15
CA GLU A 19 23.44 -12.75 -9.15
C GLU A 19 23.90 -12.35 -7.74
N GLY A 20 22.95 -12.28 -6.84
CA GLY A 20 23.15 -11.99 -5.42
C GLY A 20 21.99 -12.58 -4.64
N ASP A 21 21.97 -12.32 -3.34
CA ASP A 21 20.90 -12.75 -2.46
C ASP A 21 19.57 -12.06 -2.85
N ASP A 22 18.44 -12.76 -2.73
CA ASP A 22 17.12 -12.17 -3.01
C ASP A 22 16.68 -11.24 -1.86
N ALA A 23 16.90 -9.92 -2.00
CA ALA A 23 16.52 -8.90 -1.01
C ALA A 23 15.09 -8.36 -1.15
N SER A 24 14.20 -9.12 -1.79
CA SER A 24 12.79 -8.77 -1.83
C SER A 24 12.12 -8.96 -0.47
N CYS A 25 10.98 -8.31 -0.27
CA CYS A 25 10.16 -8.48 0.95
C CYS A 25 9.61 -9.90 1.13
N LEU A 26 9.81 -10.80 0.16
CA LEU A 26 9.42 -12.20 0.24
C LEU A 26 10.48 -13.07 0.95
N ASN A 27 11.72 -12.60 1.05
CA ASN A 27 12.78 -13.32 1.73
C ASN A 27 12.82 -12.95 3.22
N LEU A 28 12.62 -13.95 4.07
CA LEU A 28 12.60 -13.80 5.54
C LEU A 28 14.01 -13.78 6.17
N ASN A 29 15.05 -14.10 5.39
CA ASN A 29 16.43 -14.12 5.88
C ASN A 29 17.06 -12.72 5.84
N ARG A 30 18.00 -12.45 6.75
CA ARG A 30 18.80 -11.24 6.70
C ARG A 30 19.83 -11.35 5.59
N ILE A 31 19.82 -10.38 4.69
CA ILE A 31 20.62 -10.41 3.47
C ILE A 31 21.70 -9.35 3.54
N SER A 32 22.86 -9.69 2.99
CA SER A 32 24.01 -8.78 2.98
C SER A 32 24.30 -8.25 1.58
N ASN A 33 24.12 -9.07 0.54
CA ASN A 33 24.55 -8.75 -0.82
C ASN A 33 23.45 -9.04 -1.86
N PRO A 34 22.45 -8.14 -2.01
CA PRO A 34 21.46 -8.24 -3.06
C PRO A 34 22.06 -8.34 -4.48
N ALA A 35 21.27 -8.83 -5.43
CA ALA A 35 21.66 -8.77 -6.84
C ALA A 35 21.91 -7.32 -7.29
N VAL A 36 22.93 -7.12 -8.13
CA VAL A 36 23.28 -5.80 -8.67
C VAL A 36 22.91 -5.72 -10.13
N LEU A 37 22.22 -4.64 -10.50
CA LEU A 37 21.78 -4.32 -11.85
C LEU A 37 22.59 -3.17 -12.42
N GLY A 38 23.07 -3.34 -13.66
CA GLY A 38 23.72 -2.29 -14.43
C GLY A 38 22.79 -1.74 -15.50
N VAL A 39 22.57 -0.43 -15.53
CA VAL A 39 21.70 0.26 -16.50
C VAL A 39 22.32 1.58 -16.96
N ASP A 40 22.07 1.98 -18.20
CA ASP A 40 22.43 3.31 -18.69
C ASP A 40 21.44 4.33 -18.10
N PRO A 41 21.86 5.23 -17.18
CA PRO A 41 20.92 6.05 -16.41
C PRO A 41 20.10 7.04 -17.25
N GLU A 42 20.59 7.41 -18.43
CA GLU A 42 19.86 8.23 -19.42
C GLU A 42 18.50 7.61 -19.77
N ASN A 43 18.41 6.29 -19.85
CA ASN A 43 17.17 5.57 -20.19
C ASN A 43 16.11 5.60 -19.08
N LEU A 44 16.50 6.01 -17.86
CA LEU A 44 15.63 6.08 -16.69
C LEU A 44 15.23 7.51 -16.30
N GLN A 45 15.68 8.52 -17.05
CA GLN A 45 15.33 9.91 -16.77
C GLN A 45 13.82 10.13 -16.82
N GLY A 46 13.28 10.81 -15.80
CA GLY A 46 11.84 11.05 -15.66
C GLY A 46 11.01 9.81 -15.31
N ARG A 47 11.64 8.63 -15.12
CA ARG A 47 10.96 7.40 -14.72
C ARG A 47 11.16 7.13 -13.23
N PHE A 48 10.17 6.45 -12.64
CA PHE A 48 10.09 6.11 -11.23
C PHE A 48 10.06 7.36 -10.31
N SER A 49 9.72 7.15 -9.04
CA SER A 49 9.67 8.22 -8.04
C SER A 49 10.63 7.91 -6.91
N PHE A 50 11.24 8.95 -6.35
CA PHE A 50 12.19 8.83 -5.24
C PHE A 50 11.53 9.30 -3.95
N VAL A 51 11.64 8.50 -2.89
CA VAL A 51 11.03 8.76 -1.59
C VAL A 51 12.05 9.14 -0.52
N ALA A 52 13.33 8.85 -0.76
CA ALA A 52 14.45 9.26 0.06
C ALA A 52 15.59 9.73 -0.83
N LYS A 53 16.25 10.80 -0.42
CA LYS A 53 17.37 11.43 -1.13
C LYS A 53 18.51 11.60 -0.15
N GLY A 54 19.73 11.34 -0.63
CA GLY A 54 20.97 11.64 0.08
C GLY A 54 21.28 13.13 0.05
N ASP A 55 22.53 13.45 0.38
CA ASP A 55 23.00 14.83 0.46
C ASP A 55 23.40 15.33 -0.95
N PHE A 56 22.40 15.66 -1.77
CA PHE A 56 22.58 16.25 -3.11
C PHE A 56 21.63 17.43 -3.33
N LYS A 57 21.96 18.33 -4.27
CA LYS A 57 21.28 19.62 -4.39
C LYS A 57 19.82 19.44 -4.80
N ASP A 58 18.95 20.30 -4.27
CA ASP A 58 17.54 20.35 -4.67
C ASP A 58 17.42 20.58 -6.18
N GLY A 59 16.84 19.60 -6.88
CA GLY A 59 16.65 19.60 -8.34
C GLY A 59 17.56 18.63 -9.11
N GLU A 60 18.56 18.02 -8.47
CA GLU A 60 19.39 16.99 -9.11
C GLU A 60 18.60 15.69 -9.30
N ASN A 61 18.77 15.07 -10.47
CA ASN A 61 18.13 13.80 -10.80
C ASN A 61 19.00 12.64 -10.26
N PRO A 62 18.50 11.80 -9.33
CA PRO A 62 19.33 10.74 -8.76
C PRO A 62 19.87 9.76 -9.80
N TRP A 63 19.17 9.59 -10.94
CA TRP A 63 19.66 8.74 -12.03
C TRP A 63 20.98 9.27 -12.61
N THR A 64 21.11 10.57 -12.84
CA THR A 64 22.34 11.13 -13.43
C THR A 64 23.54 11.01 -12.49
N LEU A 65 23.30 10.96 -11.17
CA LEU A 65 24.35 10.76 -10.17
C LEU A 65 24.99 9.36 -10.24
N LEU A 66 24.31 8.36 -10.84
CA LEU A 66 24.89 7.03 -11.00
C LEU A 66 26.11 7.00 -11.94
N ASP A 67 26.20 7.94 -12.88
CA ASP A 67 27.28 8.04 -13.86
C ASP A 67 28.49 8.86 -13.38
N GLU A 68 28.41 9.45 -12.19
CA GLU A 68 29.53 10.17 -11.59
C GLU A 68 30.74 9.24 -11.41
N GLU A 69 31.93 9.80 -11.60
CA GLU A 69 33.16 9.01 -11.47
C GLU A 69 33.35 8.61 -10.00
N PRO A 70 33.57 7.30 -9.72
CA PRO A 70 33.78 6.83 -8.36
C PRO A 70 34.98 7.51 -7.71
N VAL A 71 34.76 8.21 -6.60
CA VAL A 71 35.84 8.70 -5.73
C VAL A 71 36.22 7.58 -4.77
N ASP A 72 37.51 7.25 -4.66
CA ASP A 72 38.02 6.20 -3.77
C ASP A 72 37.34 4.83 -3.92
N ASN A 73 36.96 4.45 -5.16
CA ASN A 73 36.27 3.20 -5.48
C ASN A 73 34.86 3.07 -4.86
N VAL A 74 34.25 4.20 -4.47
CA VAL A 74 32.86 4.29 -4.01
C VAL A 74 31.95 4.58 -5.20
N ILE A 75 31.13 3.60 -5.56
CA ILE A 75 30.21 3.66 -6.69
C ILE A 75 28.82 4.09 -6.16
N PRO A 76 28.20 5.12 -6.75
CA PRO A 76 26.84 5.51 -6.41
C PRO A 76 25.85 4.40 -6.80
N ALA A 77 24.90 4.13 -5.91
CA ALA A 77 23.92 3.07 -6.07
C ALA A 77 22.53 3.50 -5.58
N ILE A 78 21.50 2.97 -6.22
CA ILE A 78 20.09 3.23 -5.90
C ILE A 78 19.37 1.92 -5.65
N ALA A 79 18.45 1.90 -4.70
CA ALA A 79 17.57 0.76 -4.47
C ALA A 79 16.20 1.22 -3.97
N ASP A 80 15.23 0.32 -3.94
CA ASP A 80 13.95 0.59 -3.31
C ASP A 80 14.13 0.93 -1.82
N GLN A 81 13.46 1.98 -1.34
CA GLN A 81 13.59 2.43 0.04
C GLN A 81 13.22 1.33 1.05
N THR A 82 12.26 0.49 0.71
CA THR A 82 11.87 -0.67 1.54
C THR A 82 12.99 -1.70 1.63
N VAL A 83 13.74 -1.93 0.55
CA VAL A 83 14.90 -2.83 0.52
C VAL A 83 16.04 -2.26 1.37
N ILE A 84 16.35 -0.96 1.22
CA ILE A 84 17.37 -0.27 2.02
C ILE A 84 17.05 -0.40 3.52
N GLN A 85 15.83 -0.04 3.91
CA GLN A 85 15.45 0.04 5.31
C GLN A 85 15.22 -1.33 5.95
N TRP A 86 14.47 -2.22 5.30
CA TRP A 86 13.99 -3.46 5.91
C TRP A 86 14.76 -4.69 5.46
N GLY A 87 15.14 -4.76 4.18
CA GLY A 87 15.95 -5.87 3.66
C GLY A 87 17.39 -5.83 4.16
N LEU A 88 18.00 -4.64 4.09
CA LEU A 88 19.40 -4.43 4.46
C LEU A 88 19.61 -3.90 5.88
N GLY A 89 18.59 -3.30 6.48
CA GLY A 89 18.73 -2.62 7.79
C GLY A 89 19.65 -1.40 7.71
N LYS A 90 19.66 -0.71 6.56
CA LYS A 90 20.52 0.43 6.24
C LYS A 90 19.70 1.70 6.04
N LYS A 91 20.38 2.81 5.82
CA LYS A 91 19.79 4.10 5.45
C LYS A 91 20.45 4.63 4.18
N VAL A 92 19.77 5.56 3.52
CA VAL A 92 20.40 6.35 2.45
C VAL A 92 21.62 7.06 3.03
N GLY A 93 22.75 7.00 2.31
CA GLY A 93 24.08 7.44 2.74
C GLY A 93 25.00 6.28 3.16
N ASP A 94 24.44 5.13 3.57
CA ASP A 94 25.24 3.96 3.95
C ASP A 94 25.84 3.26 2.73
N THR A 95 26.91 2.49 2.98
CA THR A 95 27.66 1.75 1.96
C THR A 95 27.50 0.24 2.12
N LEU A 96 27.42 -0.46 0.98
CA LEU A 96 27.49 -1.91 0.85
C LEU A 96 28.82 -2.32 0.23
N PHE A 97 29.34 -3.49 0.58
CA PHE A 97 30.64 -3.96 0.08
C PHE A 97 30.45 -5.21 -0.76
N TYR A 98 30.90 -5.17 -2.01
CA TYR A 98 30.84 -6.30 -2.95
C TYR A 98 32.24 -6.67 -3.40
N GLN A 99 32.40 -7.90 -3.88
CA GLN A 99 33.61 -8.32 -4.59
C GLN A 99 33.37 -8.16 -6.10
N ASN A 100 34.34 -7.60 -6.81
CA ASN A 100 34.33 -7.55 -8.27
C ASN A 100 34.90 -8.86 -8.87
N GLU A 101 34.93 -8.97 -10.20
CA GLU A 101 35.49 -10.15 -10.88
C GLU A 101 37.02 -10.32 -10.69
N THR A 102 37.74 -9.25 -10.35
CA THR A 102 39.20 -9.30 -10.09
C THR A 102 39.53 -9.68 -8.64
N GLY A 103 38.53 -9.77 -7.75
CA GLY A 103 38.68 -10.07 -6.33
C GLY A 103 38.95 -8.84 -5.46
N ASP A 104 38.81 -7.63 -6.01
CA ASP A 104 38.87 -6.38 -5.26
C ASP A 104 37.51 -6.06 -4.63
N THR A 105 37.56 -5.43 -3.45
CA THR A 105 36.34 -4.98 -2.77
C THR A 105 35.90 -3.63 -3.31
N ILE A 106 34.67 -3.56 -3.80
CA ILE A 106 34.00 -2.33 -4.25
C ILE A 106 32.99 -1.86 -3.21
N ALA A 107 32.91 -0.55 -3.03
CA ALA A 107 31.95 0.09 -2.15
C ALA A 107 30.78 0.63 -2.97
N LEU A 108 29.56 0.20 -2.69
CA LEU A 108 28.34 0.75 -3.30
C LEU A 108 27.66 1.66 -2.28
N GLN A 109 27.67 2.97 -2.50
CA GLN A 109 27.01 3.93 -1.62
C GLN A 109 25.55 4.13 -2.03
N LEU A 110 24.62 3.95 -1.09
CA LEU A 110 23.19 4.12 -1.32
C LEU A 110 22.85 5.61 -1.37
N ILE A 111 22.81 6.21 -2.56
CA ILE A 111 22.59 7.64 -2.71
C ILE A 111 21.11 8.03 -2.65
N ALA A 112 20.19 7.17 -3.09
CA ALA A 112 18.76 7.46 -3.06
C ALA A 112 17.89 6.19 -2.90
N GLY A 113 16.69 6.40 -2.36
CA GLY A 113 15.67 5.37 -2.18
C GLY A 113 14.49 5.58 -3.12
N LEU A 114 14.21 4.59 -3.97
CA LEU A 114 13.04 4.58 -4.84
C LEU A 114 11.76 4.32 -4.03
N ALA A 115 10.64 4.87 -4.50
CA ALA A 115 9.33 4.35 -4.17
C ALA A 115 9.26 2.87 -4.56
N PRO A 116 8.44 2.05 -3.88
CA PRO A 116 8.34 0.63 -4.20
C PRO A 116 8.11 0.39 -5.70
N SER A 117 8.98 -0.41 -6.29
CA SER A 117 9.06 -0.59 -7.74
C SER A 117 9.25 -2.06 -8.12
N ILE A 118 9.43 -2.32 -9.41
CA ILE A 118 9.78 -3.64 -9.93
C ILE A 118 11.22 -4.06 -9.58
N PHE A 119 12.02 -3.15 -9.04
CA PHE A 119 13.42 -3.41 -8.70
C PHE A 119 13.60 -3.93 -7.28
N GLN A 120 12.52 -4.21 -6.53
CA GLN A 120 12.62 -4.83 -5.21
C GLN A 120 13.55 -6.05 -5.23
N GLY A 121 14.46 -6.07 -4.26
CA GLY A 121 15.51 -7.09 -4.14
C GLY A 121 16.78 -6.84 -4.95
N ASN A 122 16.91 -5.70 -5.63
CA ASN A 122 18.09 -5.37 -6.42
C ASN A 122 18.70 -4.01 -6.03
N ILE A 123 20.01 -3.89 -6.22
CA ILE A 123 20.76 -2.61 -6.20
C ILE A 123 21.03 -2.19 -7.64
N ILE A 124 20.86 -0.91 -7.97
CA ILE A 124 21.04 -0.37 -9.31
C ILE A 124 22.28 0.53 -9.31
N ILE A 125 23.18 0.29 -10.26
CA ILE A 125 24.37 1.11 -10.55
C ILE A 125 24.42 1.47 -12.04
N SER A 126 25.24 2.46 -12.40
CA SER A 126 25.46 2.75 -13.82
C SER A 126 26.12 1.59 -14.54
N ASN A 127 25.73 1.42 -15.80
CA ASN A 127 26.25 0.38 -16.66
C ASN A 127 27.76 0.53 -16.92
N LYS A 128 28.26 1.78 -16.99
CA LYS A 128 29.71 2.07 -17.06
C LYS A 128 30.46 1.45 -15.87
N ASN A 129 29.96 1.69 -14.65
CA ASN A 129 30.56 1.13 -13.43
C ASN A 129 30.36 -0.38 -13.32
N PHE A 130 29.22 -0.90 -13.78
CA PHE A 130 28.95 -2.34 -13.82
C PHE A 130 29.97 -3.08 -14.69
N LEU A 131 30.14 -2.65 -15.95
CA LEU A 131 31.05 -3.31 -16.90
C LEU A 131 32.53 -3.19 -16.52
N LYS A 132 32.91 -2.10 -15.84
CA LYS A 132 34.27 -1.93 -15.31
C LYS A 132 34.62 -2.99 -14.26
N ASN A 133 33.65 -3.39 -13.43
CA ASN A 133 33.85 -4.32 -12.32
C ASN A 133 33.44 -5.77 -12.63
N TYR A 134 32.54 -5.96 -13.59
CA TYR A 134 31.97 -7.26 -13.98
C TYR A 134 32.00 -7.45 -15.52
N PRO A 135 33.18 -7.40 -16.16
CA PRO A 135 33.30 -7.45 -17.62
C PRO A 135 32.80 -8.75 -18.26
N SER A 136 32.87 -9.88 -17.53
CA SER A 136 32.39 -11.18 -18.03
C SER A 136 30.86 -11.25 -18.10
N ASN A 137 30.16 -10.44 -17.30
CA ASN A 137 28.70 -10.33 -17.26
C ASN A 137 28.18 -9.25 -18.23
N SER A 138 28.62 -9.29 -19.49
CA SER A 138 28.31 -8.25 -20.49
C SER A 138 26.90 -8.33 -21.10
N GLY A 139 26.21 -9.47 -20.94
CA GLY A 139 24.87 -9.71 -21.48
C GLY A 139 23.74 -9.14 -20.63
N SER A 140 22.72 -8.60 -21.31
CA SER A 140 21.49 -8.14 -20.69
C SER A 140 20.64 -9.33 -20.24
N LYS A 141 20.17 -9.33 -18.98
CA LYS A 141 19.32 -10.38 -18.40
C LYS A 141 17.90 -9.91 -18.10
N ILE A 142 17.70 -8.62 -17.87
CA ILE A 142 16.39 -8.03 -17.59
C ILE A 142 16.12 -6.93 -18.61
N PHE A 143 14.88 -6.87 -19.07
CA PHE A 143 14.43 -5.92 -20.08
C PHE A 143 13.12 -5.30 -19.63
N LEU A 144 13.06 -3.97 -19.64
CA LEU A 144 11.82 -3.24 -19.43
C LEU A 144 11.30 -2.79 -20.78
N ILE A 145 10.09 -3.22 -21.08
CA ILE A 145 9.39 -2.91 -22.32
C ILE A 145 8.31 -1.89 -21.99
N ASP A 146 8.40 -0.72 -22.60
CA ASP A 146 7.45 0.36 -22.42
C ASP A 146 6.76 0.67 -23.75
N GLY A 147 5.45 0.46 -23.78
CA GLY A 147 4.60 0.64 -24.95
C GLY A 147 3.14 0.87 -24.55
N GLU A 148 2.33 1.30 -25.51
CA GLU A 148 0.92 1.61 -25.28
C GLU A 148 0.11 0.38 -24.84
N LYS A 149 -0.82 0.58 -23.89
CA LYS A 149 -1.65 -0.51 -23.33
C LYS A 149 -2.47 -1.24 -24.39
N GLU A 150 -2.91 -0.55 -25.43
CA GLU A 150 -3.70 -1.13 -26.54
C GLU A 150 -2.87 -2.11 -27.39
N ASN A 151 -1.56 -1.88 -27.48
CA ASN A 151 -0.64 -2.70 -28.28
C ASN A 151 0.00 -3.84 -27.47
N LYS A 152 -0.30 -3.95 -26.17
CA LYS A 152 0.29 -4.93 -25.26
C LYS A 152 0.32 -6.36 -25.80
N GLN A 153 -0.81 -6.86 -26.33
CA GLN A 153 -0.86 -8.23 -26.85
C GLN A 153 0.04 -8.39 -28.09
N LYS A 154 0.02 -7.43 -29.00
CA LYS A 154 0.86 -7.44 -30.21
C LYS A 154 2.35 -7.44 -29.86
N ILE A 155 2.75 -6.57 -28.92
CA ILE A 155 4.14 -6.47 -28.44
C ILE A 155 4.56 -7.79 -27.78
N SER A 156 3.69 -8.38 -26.94
CA SER A 156 3.94 -9.68 -26.30
C SER A 156 4.15 -10.78 -27.33
N ASP A 157 3.28 -10.87 -28.35
CA ASP A 157 3.38 -11.89 -29.39
C ASP A 157 4.66 -11.72 -30.23
N GLU A 158 5.02 -10.48 -30.58
CA GLU A 158 6.24 -10.15 -31.31
C GLU A 158 7.51 -10.54 -30.53
N LEU A 159 7.57 -10.19 -29.24
CA LEU A 159 8.70 -10.54 -28.37
C LEU A 159 8.81 -12.06 -28.15
N ASN A 160 7.68 -12.75 -27.91
CA ASN A 160 7.67 -14.20 -27.75
C ASN A 160 8.11 -14.95 -29.01
N LEU A 161 7.82 -14.42 -30.20
CA LEU A 161 8.31 -14.98 -31.46
C LEU A 161 9.80 -14.71 -31.65
N THR A 162 10.25 -13.49 -31.36
CA THR A 162 11.64 -13.06 -31.57
C THR A 162 12.61 -13.71 -30.59
N PHE A 163 12.20 -13.89 -29.33
CA PHE A 163 13.05 -14.41 -28.26
C PHE A 163 12.73 -15.86 -27.85
N ARG A 164 11.93 -16.59 -28.64
CA ARG A 164 11.54 -17.98 -28.37
C ARG A 164 12.73 -18.88 -28.03
N ASP A 165 13.80 -18.78 -28.81
CA ASP A 165 14.98 -19.66 -28.69
C ASP A 165 15.87 -19.30 -27.49
N TYR A 166 15.64 -18.13 -26.87
CA TYR A 166 16.40 -17.66 -25.72
C TYR A 166 15.74 -18.00 -24.37
N GLY A 167 14.61 -18.72 -24.38
CA GLY A 167 13.91 -19.11 -23.14
C GLY A 167 13.34 -17.90 -22.39
N TRP A 168 12.83 -16.92 -23.13
CA TRP A 168 12.32 -15.67 -22.59
C TRP A 168 11.07 -15.88 -21.72
N GLU A 169 11.04 -15.22 -20.57
CA GLU A 169 9.86 -15.13 -19.70
C GLU A 169 9.41 -13.67 -19.63
N GLN A 170 8.14 -13.43 -19.95
CA GLN A 170 7.52 -12.11 -19.88
C GLN A 170 6.53 -12.06 -18.73
N VAL A 171 6.66 -11.04 -17.88
CA VAL A 171 5.72 -10.74 -16.81
C VAL A 171 5.32 -9.27 -16.91
N GLU A 172 4.06 -8.97 -16.65
CA GLU A 172 3.59 -7.60 -16.62
C GLU A 172 4.14 -6.87 -15.41
N ALA A 173 4.68 -5.66 -15.59
CA ALA A 173 5.19 -4.86 -14.47
C ALA A 173 4.16 -4.66 -13.33
N PRO A 174 2.86 -4.40 -13.59
CA PRO A 174 1.84 -4.34 -12.53
C PRO A 174 1.66 -5.66 -11.79
N GLN A 175 1.72 -6.80 -12.50
CA GLN A 175 1.61 -8.12 -11.89
C GLN A 175 2.84 -8.41 -11.02
N ARG A 176 4.05 -8.16 -11.54
CA ARG A 176 5.30 -8.32 -10.78
C ARG A 176 5.31 -7.47 -9.51
N LEU A 177 4.83 -6.24 -9.61
CA LEU A 177 4.69 -5.35 -8.45
C LEU A 177 3.63 -5.87 -7.45
N ALA A 178 2.50 -6.39 -7.94
CA ALA A 178 1.48 -7.00 -7.09
C ALA A 178 1.99 -8.25 -6.34
N ASP A 179 2.84 -9.05 -6.99
CA ASP A 179 3.46 -10.23 -6.37
C ASP A 179 4.35 -9.84 -5.19
N PHE A 180 5.15 -8.77 -5.34
CA PHE A 180 5.95 -8.21 -4.25
C PHE A 180 5.09 -7.70 -3.08
N TYR A 181 3.89 -7.20 -3.36
CA TYR A 181 2.93 -6.77 -2.35
C TYR A 181 2.05 -7.88 -1.79
N SER A 182 2.13 -9.12 -2.30
CA SER A 182 1.21 -10.21 -1.91
C SER A 182 1.21 -10.45 -0.40
N VAL A 183 2.38 -10.44 0.24
CA VAL A 183 2.56 -10.60 1.69
C VAL A 183 1.95 -9.43 2.45
N THR A 184 2.28 -8.20 2.05
CA THR A 184 1.74 -6.98 2.67
C THR A 184 0.23 -6.91 2.55
N ASN A 185 -0.32 -7.22 1.37
CA ASN A 185 -1.76 -7.22 1.11
C ASN A 185 -2.49 -8.28 1.93
N THR A 186 -1.89 -9.46 2.10
CA THR A 186 -2.45 -10.51 2.95
C THR A 186 -2.51 -10.07 4.41
N TYR A 187 -1.42 -9.47 4.92
CA TYR A 187 -1.35 -8.91 6.25
C TYR A 187 -2.40 -7.81 6.49
N LEU A 188 -2.49 -6.85 5.57
CA LEU A 188 -3.51 -5.79 5.63
C LEU A 188 -4.93 -6.36 5.56
N SER A 189 -5.16 -7.40 4.75
CA SER A 189 -6.46 -8.06 4.63
C SER A 189 -6.89 -8.73 5.95
N ILE A 190 -5.96 -9.33 6.69
CA ILE A 190 -6.24 -9.90 8.01
C ILE A 190 -6.70 -8.81 8.99
N PHE A 191 -6.00 -7.68 9.05
CA PHE A 191 -6.43 -6.58 9.92
C PHE A 191 -7.73 -5.93 9.48
N LEU A 192 -7.97 -5.81 8.17
CA LEU A 192 -9.24 -5.33 7.65
C LEU A 192 -10.38 -6.28 8.05
N ALA A 193 -10.16 -7.60 7.96
CA ALA A 193 -11.13 -8.59 8.41
C ALA A 193 -11.41 -8.50 9.92
N LEU A 194 -10.36 -8.31 10.74
CA LEU A 194 -10.51 -8.09 12.18
C LEU A 194 -11.24 -6.77 12.49
N GLY A 195 -10.97 -5.71 11.74
CA GLY A 195 -11.68 -4.43 11.85
C GLY A 195 -13.16 -4.55 11.45
N ALA A 196 -13.46 -5.29 10.39
CA ALA A 196 -14.83 -5.59 9.98
C ALA A 196 -15.56 -6.41 11.04
N LEU A 197 -14.91 -7.40 11.65
CA LEU A 197 -15.46 -8.17 12.77
C LEU A 197 -15.73 -7.28 13.99
N ALA A 198 -14.81 -6.37 14.33
CA ALA A 198 -14.99 -5.41 15.41
C ALA A 198 -16.19 -4.48 15.14
N LEU A 199 -16.40 -4.07 13.90
CA LEU A 199 -17.58 -3.29 13.49
C LEU A 199 -18.86 -4.11 13.69
N ILE A 200 -18.90 -5.38 13.26
CA ILE A 200 -20.06 -6.26 13.47
C ILE A 200 -20.37 -6.38 14.98
N LEU A 201 -19.37 -6.68 15.80
CA LEU A 201 -19.54 -6.78 17.25
C LEU A 201 -19.99 -5.46 17.87
N GLY A 202 -19.46 -4.34 17.41
CA GLY A 202 -19.88 -2.99 17.82
C GLY A 202 -21.34 -2.70 17.49
N THR A 203 -21.81 -3.10 16.30
CA THR A 203 -23.21 -2.89 15.89
C THR A 203 -24.19 -3.76 16.68
N LEU A 204 -23.83 -5.02 16.98
CA LEU A 204 -24.60 -5.88 17.87
C LEU A 204 -24.63 -5.34 19.30
N GLY A 205 -23.49 -4.87 19.80
CA GLY A 205 -23.38 -4.21 21.10
C GLY A 205 -24.28 -2.98 21.20
N LEU A 206 -24.27 -2.13 20.17
CA LEU A 206 -25.19 -0.98 20.06
C LEU A 206 -26.65 -1.44 20.13
N ALA A 207 -27.04 -2.44 19.35
CA ALA A 207 -28.42 -2.96 19.36
C ALA A 207 -28.85 -3.47 20.75
N ILE A 208 -27.97 -4.18 21.47
CA ILE A 208 -28.24 -4.69 22.82
C ILE A 208 -28.39 -3.54 23.82
N VAL A 209 -27.47 -2.57 23.79
CA VAL A 209 -27.51 -1.40 24.70
C VAL A 209 -28.76 -0.56 24.45
N LEU A 210 -29.13 -0.34 23.18
CA LEU A 210 -30.36 0.37 22.80
C LEU A 210 -31.61 -0.36 23.31
N ALA A 211 -31.70 -1.67 23.08
CA ALA A 211 -32.83 -2.46 23.55
C ALA A 211 -32.95 -2.40 25.09
N ARG A 212 -31.83 -2.57 25.80
CA ARG A 212 -31.80 -2.47 27.27
C ARG A 212 -32.23 -1.08 27.75
N SER A 213 -31.70 -0.02 27.14
CA SER A 213 -32.03 1.37 27.51
C SER A 213 -33.53 1.68 27.32
N ILE A 214 -34.15 1.16 26.25
CA ILE A 214 -35.60 1.31 26.01
C ILE A 214 -36.42 0.54 27.07
N LEU A 215 -35.98 -0.67 27.44
CA LEU A 215 -36.64 -1.48 28.48
C LEU A 215 -36.57 -0.81 29.86
N ASP A 216 -35.40 -0.26 30.22
CA ASP A 216 -35.22 0.45 31.49
C ASP A 216 -36.10 1.73 31.56
N ARG A 217 -36.40 2.35 30.41
CA ARG A 217 -37.25 3.55 30.29
C ARG A 217 -38.71 3.25 29.94
N LYS A 218 -39.16 2.01 30.09
CA LYS A 218 -40.52 1.60 29.70
C LYS A 218 -41.62 2.35 30.44
N ALA A 219 -41.42 2.66 31.73
CA ALA A 219 -42.37 3.43 32.54
C ALA A 219 -42.56 4.87 32.00
N GLU A 220 -41.48 5.54 31.61
CA GLU A 220 -41.50 6.87 31.00
C GLU A 220 -42.26 6.86 29.66
N ILE A 221 -41.99 5.86 28.82
CA ILE A 221 -42.66 5.65 27.53
C ILE A 221 -44.16 5.40 27.73
N ALA A 222 -44.54 4.60 28.72
CA ALA A 222 -45.93 4.33 29.05
C ALA A 222 -46.66 5.59 29.54
N LEU A 223 -46.02 6.39 30.39
CA LEU A 223 -46.56 7.68 30.86
C LEU A 223 -46.81 8.64 29.69
N LEU A 224 -45.84 8.81 28.79
CA LEU A 224 -46.00 9.65 27.60
C LEU A 224 -47.18 9.18 26.74
N THR A 225 -47.32 7.87 26.57
CA THR A 225 -48.43 7.28 25.80
C THR A 225 -49.78 7.49 26.50
N ALA A 226 -49.83 7.37 27.83
CA ALA A 226 -51.04 7.60 28.65
C ALA A 226 -51.52 9.05 28.61
N ILE A 227 -50.60 10.02 28.54
CA ILE A 227 -50.90 11.46 28.38
C ILE A 227 -51.39 11.77 26.95
N GLY A 228 -51.31 10.81 26.02
CA GLY A 228 -51.86 10.92 24.67
C GLY A 228 -50.82 11.14 23.57
N PHE A 229 -49.52 10.97 23.85
CA PHE A 229 -48.52 10.97 22.78
C PHE A 229 -48.71 9.75 21.86
N LYS A 230 -48.71 9.99 20.56
CA LYS A 230 -48.70 8.92 19.55
C LYS A 230 -47.35 8.20 19.58
N ASN A 231 -47.35 6.87 19.44
CA ASN A 231 -46.12 6.06 19.38
C ASN A 231 -45.11 6.58 18.34
N SER A 232 -45.57 7.17 17.23
CA SER A 232 -44.68 7.77 16.23
C SER A 232 -43.89 8.98 16.75
N LYS A 233 -44.50 9.82 17.61
CA LYS A 233 -43.78 10.94 18.23
C LYS A 233 -42.75 10.44 19.24
N VAL A 234 -43.10 9.43 20.03
CA VAL A 234 -42.17 8.80 20.99
C VAL A 234 -41.00 8.13 20.27
N GLN A 235 -41.26 7.44 19.14
CA GLN A 235 -40.21 6.87 18.29
C GLN A 235 -39.23 7.93 17.78
N ILE A 236 -39.74 9.08 17.31
CA ILE A 236 -38.89 10.17 16.80
C ILE A 236 -38.00 10.74 17.91
N ILE A 237 -38.53 10.93 19.12
CA ILE A 237 -37.76 11.43 20.27
C ILE A 237 -36.59 10.49 20.57
N LEU A 238 -36.86 9.19 20.70
CA LEU A 238 -35.82 8.19 20.99
C LEU A 238 -34.79 8.07 19.85
N ILE A 239 -35.24 8.08 18.59
CA ILE A 239 -34.33 8.04 17.43
C ILE A 239 -33.37 9.22 17.48
N TRP A 240 -33.85 10.43 17.78
CA TRP A 240 -32.99 11.61 17.88
C TRP A 240 -32.00 11.54 19.04
N GLU A 241 -32.44 11.08 20.21
CA GLU A 241 -31.58 10.92 21.39
C GLU A 241 -30.42 9.95 21.10
N TYR A 242 -30.74 8.77 20.57
CA TYR A 242 -29.73 7.78 20.25
C TYR A 242 -28.88 8.17 19.03
N ALA A 243 -29.43 8.92 18.06
CA ALA A 243 -28.66 9.45 16.94
C ALA A 243 -27.61 10.47 17.42
N LEU A 244 -27.93 11.31 18.41
CA LEU A 244 -26.96 12.24 19.01
C LEU A 244 -25.84 11.48 19.74
N LEU A 245 -26.18 10.41 20.49
CA LEU A 245 -25.19 9.55 21.13
C LEU A 245 -24.30 8.83 20.11
N LEU A 246 -24.88 8.32 19.01
CA LEU A 246 -24.13 7.70 17.92
C LEU A 246 -23.17 8.70 17.26
N LEU A 247 -23.65 9.92 16.95
CA LEU A 247 -22.81 10.98 16.38
C LEU A 247 -21.66 11.35 17.31
N GLY A 248 -21.92 11.51 18.61
CA GLY A 248 -20.89 11.77 19.61
C GLY A 248 -19.84 10.65 19.66
N GLY A 249 -20.28 9.39 19.65
CA GLY A 249 -19.38 8.22 19.62
C GLY A 249 -18.52 8.16 18.35
N ILE A 250 -19.12 8.37 17.18
CA ILE A 250 -18.41 8.41 15.89
C ILE A 250 -17.39 9.55 15.87
N LEU A 251 -17.76 10.75 16.34
CA LEU A 251 -16.84 11.90 16.40
C LEU A 251 -15.62 11.62 17.28
N ILE A 252 -15.83 11.10 18.49
CA ILE A 252 -14.74 10.77 19.41
C ILE A 252 -13.84 9.67 18.81
N GLY A 253 -14.44 8.62 18.24
CA GLY A 253 -13.71 7.55 17.57
C GLY A 253 -12.90 8.04 16.37
N PHE A 254 -13.49 8.92 15.56
CA PHE A 254 -12.84 9.50 14.39
C PHE A 254 -11.64 10.38 14.77
N ILE A 255 -11.79 11.23 15.79
CA ILE A 255 -10.69 12.05 16.32
C ILE A 255 -9.56 11.16 16.84
N SER A 256 -9.89 10.12 17.60
CA SER A 256 -8.90 9.14 18.09
C SER A 256 -8.15 8.45 16.95
N ALA A 257 -8.87 8.02 15.90
CA ALA A 257 -8.28 7.40 14.72
C ALA A 257 -7.34 8.36 13.96
N ILE A 258 -7.72 9.63 13.80
CA ILE A 258 -6.87 10.65 13.18
C ILE A 258 -5.59 10.84 13.99
N ILE A 259 -5.70 10.99 15.31
CA ILE A 259 -4.53 11.21 16.18
C ILE A 259 -3.56 10.01 16.09
N ALA A 260 -4.09 8.78 16.14
CA ALA A 260 -3.29 7.56 16.05
C ALA A 260 -2.59 7.40 14.69
N THR A 261 -3.23 7.85 13.61
CA THR A 261 -2.70 7.71 12.24
C THR A 261 -1.97 8.97 11.74
N LEU A 262 -1.91 10.03 12.54
CA LEU A 262 -1.33 11.32 12.18
C LEU A 262 0.11 11.23 11.63
N PRO A 263 1.05 10.47 12.24
CA PRO A 263 2.41 10.36 11.69
C PRO A 263 2.42 9.76 10.28
N SER A 264 1.52 8.81 10.01
CA SER A 264 1.36 8.22 8.69
C SER A 264 0.77 9.22 7.70
N LEU A 265 -0.23 10.00 8.10
CA LEU A 265 -0.88 11.02 7.26
C LEU A 265 0.06 12.17 6.87
N LEU A 266 1.00 12.52 7.76
CA LEU A 266 2.00 13.57 7.50
C LEU A 266 3.13 13.09 6.58
N SER A 267 3.32 11.78 6.44
CA SER A 267 4.32 11.25 5.53
C SER A 267 3.86 11.39 4.08
N VAL A 268 4.67 12.09 3.28
CA VAL A 268 4.37 12.55 1.89
C VAL A 268 4.05 11.40 0.93
N ASN A 269 4.35 10.14 1.30
CA ASN A 269 4.32 8.99 0.40
C ASN A 269 3.25 7.95 0.75
N THR A 270 2.24 8.31 1.55
CA THR A 270 1.10 7.42 1.79
C THR A 270 -0.06 7.80 0.87
N GLY A 271 -0.45 6.89 -0.01
CA GLY A 271 -1.62 7.03 -0.91
C GLY A 271 -2.95 6.98 -0.16
N VAL A 272 -3.10 7.75 0.92
CA VAL A 272 -4.29 7.75 1.77
C VAL A 272 -5.43 8.40 1.02
N SER A 273 -6.43 7.59 0.69
CA SER A 273 -7.64 8.06 0.02
C SER A 273 -8.64 8.62 1.04
N ILE A 274 -8.72 9.94 1.15
CA ILE A 274 -9.70 10.65 1.99
C ILE A 274 -11.14 10.19 1.66
N ASN A 275 -11.42 9.95 0.38
CA ASN A 275 -12.72 9.46 -0.08
C ASN A 275 -13.10 8.13 0.57
N LEU A 276 -12.15 7.19 0.69
CA LEU A 276 -12.41 5.88 1.29
C LEU A 276 -12.71 6.01 2.79
N MET A 277 -11.98 6.87 3.50
CA MET A 277 -12.26 7.16 4.92
C MET A 277 -13.67 7.74 5.11
N LEU A 278 -14.07 8.71 4.28
CA LEU A 278 -15.42 9.28 4.34
C LEU A 278 -16.50 8.25 4.04
N ILE A 279 -16.26 7.35 3.08
CA ILE A 279 -17.18 6.24 2.76
C ILE A 279 -17.34 5.31 3.96
N ILE A 280 -16.24 4.91 4.63
CA ILE A 280 -16.31 4.03 5.80
C ILE A 280 -17.10 4.69 6.94
N VAL A 281 -16.81 5.96 7.23
CA VAL A 281 -17.54 6.71 8.28
C VAL A 281 -19.03 6.82 7.93
N ALA A 282 -19.37 7.08 6.66
CA ALA A 282 -20.75 7.11 6.19
C ALA A 282 -21.44 5.75 6.35
N ILE A 283 -20.77 4.64 6.03
CA ILE A 283 -21.30 3.28 6.21
C ILE A 283 -21.59 3.01 7.68
N ILE A 284 -20.65 3.34 8.59
CA ILE A 284 -20.84 3.16 10.05
C ILE A 284 -22.04 3.96 10.54
N LEU A 285 -22.15 5.22 10.12
CA LEU A 285 -23.24 6.12 10.50
C LEU A 285 -24.59 5.62 10.00
N LEU A 286 -24.69 5.24 8.72
CA LEU A 286 -25.92 4.70 8.13
C LEU A 286 -26.33 3.39 8.81
N ASN A 287 -25.37 2.50 9.09
CA ASN A 287 -25.62 1.24 9.78
C ASN A 287 -26.16 1.48 11.20
N GLY A 288 -25.53 2.36 11.97
CA GLY A 288 -25.98 2.71 13.32
C GLY A 288 -27.38 3.32 13.34
N ILE A 289 -27.67 4.25 12.42
CA ILE A 289 -29.02 4.85 12.29
C ILE A 289 -30.05 3.79 11.91
N ALA A 290 -29.73 2.88 10.99
CA ALA A 290 -30.62 1.80 10.61
C ALA A 290 -30.99 0.91 11.81
N TRP A 291 -30.01 0.54 12.63
CA TRP A 291 -30.24 -0.22 13.86
C TRP A 291 -31.09 0.54 14.89
N ILE A 292 -30.81 1.83 15.11
CA ILE A 292 -31.60 2.68 16.02
C ILE A 292 -33.07 2.70 15.58
N ILE A 293 -33.34 2.93 14.30
CA ILE A 293 -34.70 2.96 13.76
C ILE A 293 -35.37 1.59 13.89
N LEU A 294 -34.66 0.52 13.54
CA LEU A 294 -35.18 -0.84 13.56
C LEU A 294 -35.55 -1.28 14.98
N ILE A 295 -34.63 -1.16 15.94
CA ILE A 295 -34.85 -1.56 17.34
C ILE A 295 -35.96 -0.71 17.98
N THR A 296 -35.92 0.61 17.79
CA THR A 296 -36.96 1.51 18.34
C THR A 296 -38.35 1.17 17.79
N ARG A 297 -38.47 0.86 16.50
CA ARG A 297 -39.74 0.44 15.90
C ARG A 297 -40.21 -0.94 16.37
N MET A 298 -39.28 -1.88 16.55
CA MET A 298 -39.60 -3.24 17.02
C MET A 298 -40.09 -3.22 18.47
N MET A 299 -39.40 -2.52 19.37
CA MET A 299 -39.74 -2.46 20.79
C MET A 299 -41.03 -1.67 21.07
N LEU A 300 -41.37 -0.67 20.25
CA LEU A 300 -42.57 0.16 20.43
C LEU A 300 -43.81 -0.37 19.67
N LYS A 301 -43.75 -1.57 19.09
CA LYS A 301 -44.92 -2.18 18.44
C LYS A 301 -45.99 -2.54 19.49
N LYS A 302 -47.23 -2.13 19.21
CA LYS A 302 -48.41 -2.06 20.10
C LYS A 302 -48.76 -3.28 20.98
N ARG A 303 -48.19 -4.48 20.78
CA ARG A 303 -48.62 -5.68 21.51
C ARG A 303 -48.03 -5.81 22.93
N GLU A 304 -46.89 -5.19 23.23
CA GLU A 304 -46.23 -5.35 24.55
C GLU A 304 -46.54 -4.24 25.57
N LEU A 305 -46.87 -3.04 25.13
CA LEU A 305 -47.15 -1.91 26.03
C LEU A 305 -48.45 -2.11 26.83
N ALA A 306 -49.48 -2.71 26.23
CA ALA A 306 -50.75 -2.98 26.90
C ALA A 306 -50.67 -4.10 27.96
N ILE A 307 -49.73 -5.03 27.80
CA ILE A 307 -49.48 -6.10 28.78
C ILE A 307 -48.67 -5.56 29.97
N SER A 308 -47.78 -4.59 29.73
CA SER A 308 -46.91 -4.02 30.77
C SER A 308 -47.61 -3.17 31.82
N LEU A 309 -48.74 -2.54 31.47
CA LEU A 309 -49.58 -1.83 32.43
C LEU A 309 -50.38 -2.77 33.35
N LYS A 310 -50.29 -4.09 33.11
CA LYS A 310 -51.04 -5.12 33.83
C LYS A 310 -50.15 -5.98 34.73
N SER A 311 -48.83 -5.76 34.71
CA SER A 311 -47.82 -6.58 35.40
C SER A 311 -47.11 -5.87 36.57
N GLU A 312 -47.54 -4.65 36.91
CA GLU A 312 -47.30 -3.99 38.20
C GLU A 312 -48.65 -3.84 38.91
#